data_AF-A0AAN9A7K7-F1
#
_entry.id   AF-A0AAN9A7K7-F1
#
_cell.length_a   1.000
_cell.length_b   1.000
_cell.length_c   1.000
_cell.angle_alpha   90.00
_cell.angle_beta   90.00
_cell.angle_gamma   90.00
#
_symmetry.space_group_name_H-M   'P 1'
#
loop_
_entity.id
_entity.type
_entity.pdbx_description
1 polymer ?
#
loop_
_entity_poly.entity_id
_entity_poly.type
_entity_poly.pdbx_seq_one_letter_code
_entity_poly.pdbx_strand_id
1 'polypeptide(L)'
;QFLAVCRGGESAAVSVWDMTTRKRQRFLNCPEMASDHYVAAAFSPDERMLAAQGGPPDWTLVLFLLEKGKVFSVLRLSDTPGLGPVASILYHPEDNGVLSVVGEKVLKLLKLNDKLLKTWGYQGGHNHNAHSQVWADQHTLLVGTDVGSILLLEEGELRTEIKVSHPHIGP
;
A
#
# COMPACT_ATOMS: atom_id res chain seq x y z
N GLN A 1 3.73 19.33 -6.12
CA GLN A 1 2.80 18.23 -6.44
C GLN A 1 3.45 17.34 -7.48
N PHE A 2 3.65 16.07 -7.11
CA PHE A 2 4.22 15.05 -7.99
C PHE A 2 3.14 14.06 -8.47
N LEU A 3 3.40 13.45 -9.62
CA LEU A 3 2.62 12.33 -10.17
C LEU A 3 3.55 11.13 -10.36
N ALA A 4 3.19 10.00 -9.77
CA ALA A 4 3.83 8.71 -10.06
C ALA A 4 3.05 7.97 -11.14
N VAL A 5 3.75 7.48 -12.16
CA VAL A 5 3.18 6.66 -13.22
C VAL A 5 3.90 5.31 -13.23
N CYS A 6 3.18 4.27 -12.79
CA CYS A 6 3.61 2.89 -12.88
C CYS A 6 3.49 2.40 -14.32
N ARG A 7 4.49 1.67 -14.80
CA ARG A 7 4.48 1.04 -16.12
C ARG A 7 4.84 -0.44 -16.00
N GLY A 8 4.12 -1.26 -16.75
CA GLY A 8 4.47 -2.65 -17.03
C GLY A 8 5.18 -2.79 -18.38
N GLY A 9 5.95 -3.86 -18.54
CA GLY A 9 6.71 -4.15 -19.77
C GLY A 9 7.74 -5.25 -19.51
N GLU A 10 8.91 -5.19 -20.16
CA GLU A 10 10.01 -6.14 -19.87
C GLU A 10 10.54 -6.01 -18.43
N SER A 11 10.44 -4.81 -17.85
CA SER A 11 10.76 -4.55 -16.45
C SER A 11 9.83 -3.49 -15.86
N ALA A 12 9.44 -3.70 -14.61
CA ALA A 12 8.60 -2.75 -13.89
C ALA A 12 9.37 -1.45 -13.61
N ALA A 13 8.70 -0.31 -13.83
CA ALA A 13 9.27 0.99 -13.54
C ALA A 13 8.21 1.99 -13.06
N VAL A 14 8.65 2.98 -12.30
CA VAL A 14 7.85 4.14 -11.92
C VAL A 14 8.52 5.42 -12.41
N SER A 15 7.80 6.21 -13.19
CA SER A 15 8.23 7.56 -13.56
C SER A 15 7.59 8.57 -12.61
N VAL A 16 8.39 9.45 -12.02
CA VAL A 16 7.90 10.55 -11.17
C VAL A 16 8.01 11.85 -11.93
N TRP A 17 6.90 12.57 -12.00
CA TRP A 17 6.74 13.81 -12.74
C TRP A 17 6.43 14.96 -11.80
N ASP A 18 7.11 16.08 -12.02
CA ASP A 18 6.75 17.35 -11.40
C ASP A 18 5.62 17.98 -12.23
N MET A 19 4.46 18.17 -11.61
CA MET A 19 3.27 18.67 -12.32
C MET A 19 3.32 20.16 -12.61
N THR A 20 4.13 20.92 -11.86
CA THR A 20 4.35 22.36 -12.09
C THR A 20 5.19 22.57 -13.34
N THR A 21 6.32 21.87 -13.44
CA THR A 21 7.27 21.99 -14.55
C THR A 21 6.93 21.08 -15.72
N ARG A 22 6.05 20.09 -15.51
CA ARG A 22 5.67 19.03 -16.46
C ARG A 22 6.86 18.20 -16.95
N LYS A 23 7.89 18.07 -16.12
CA LYS A 23 9.11 17.33 -16.42
C LYS A 23 9.19 16.05 -15.61
N ARG A 24 9.71 14.99 -16.22
CA ARG A 24 10.06 13.76 -15.52
C ARG A 24 11.28 14.03 -14.63
N GLN A 25 11.07 13.95 -13.32
CA GLN A 25 12.10 14.16 -12.32
C GLN A 25 12.88 12.89 -12.02
N ARG A 26 12.20 11.75 -11.96
CA ARG A 26 12.82 10.46 -11.63
C ARG A 26 12.30 9.33 -12.51
N PHE A 27 13.15 8.33 -12.67
CA PHE A 27 12.82 7.03 -13.24
C PHE A 27 13.35 5.98 -12.26
N LEU A 28 12.44 5.21 -11.67
CA LEU A 28 12.70 4.32 -10.55
C LEU A 28 12.40 2.89 -10.98
N ASN A 29 13.30 1.96 -10.66
CA ASN A 29 13.13 0.55 -10.91
C ASN A 29 13.82 -0.27 -9.81
N CYS A 30 13.37 -1.51 -9.61
CA CYS A 30 13.97 -2.46 -8.67
C CYS A 30 14.41 -3.70 -9.47
N PRO A 31 15.71 -3.82 -9.82
CA PRO A 31 16.20 -4.95 -10.61
C PRO A 31 16.00 -6.33 -9.97
N GLU A 32 15.85 -6.37 -8.64
CA GLU A 32 15.70 -7.61 -7.86
C GLU A 32 14.24 -8.07 -7.74
N MET A 33 13.29 -7.31 -8.28
CA MET A 33 11.87 -7.64 -8.28
C MET A 33 11.56 -8.59 -9.43
N ALA A 34 10.84 -9.67 -9.14
CA ALA A 34 10.46 -10.65 -10.16
C ALA A 34 9.26 -10.18 -11.01
N SER A 35 8.43 -9.28 -10.47
CA SER A 35 7.26 -8.74 -11.18
C SER A 35 7.65 -7.79 -12.31
N ASP A 36 6.86 -7.81 -13.37
CA ASP A 36 7.03 -7.00 -14.59
C ASP A 36 6.24 -5.68 -14.57
N HIS A 37 5.44 -5.44 -13.53
CA HIS A 37 4.69 -4.20 -13.32
C HIS A 37 4.46 -3.88 -11.84
N TYR A 38 4.15 -2.61 -11.57
CA TYR A 38 3.63 -2.16 -10.27
C TYR A 38 2.10 -2.01 -10.36
N VAL A 39 1.38 -2.55 -9.38
CA VAL A 39 -0.09 -2.51 -9.28
C VAL A 39 -0.61 -1.32 -8.47
N ALA A 40 0.21 -0.79 -7.55
CA ALA A 40 -0.14 0.38 -6.75
C ALA A 40 1.11 1.20 -6.40
N ALA A 41 0.94 2.50 -6.16
CA ALA A 41 2.00 3.37 -5.66
C ALA A 41 1.41 4.47 -4.76
N ALA A 42 2.18 4.90 -3.76
CA ALA A 42 1.82 5.98 -2.85
C ALA A 42 3.05 6.78 -2.43
N PHE A 43 2.93 8.11 -2.39
CA PHE A 43 3.97 8.98 -1.84
C PHE A 43 3.86 9.01 -0.31
N SER A 44 5.01 9.13 0.38
CA SER A 44 5.00 9.49 1.79
C SER A 44 4.45 10.91 1.97
N PRO A 45 3.85 11.24 3.13
CA PRO A 45 3.34 12.58 3.44
C PRO A 45 4.35 13.71 3.19
N ASP A 46 5.64 13.47 3.47
CA ASP A 46 6.72 14.43 3.25
C ASP A 46 7.24 14.50 1.80
N GLU A 47 6.64 13.74 0.88
CA GLU A 47 7.03 13.59 -0.53
C GLU A 47 8.51 13.18 -0.73
N ARG A 48 9.16 12.56 0.27
CA ARG A 48 10.56 12.11 0.16
C ARG A 48 10.69 10.65 -0.27
N MET A 49 9.66 9.85 -0.01
CA MET A 49 9.60 8.44 -0.35
C MET A 49 8.43 8.13 -1.27
N LEU A 50 8.59 7.05 -2.03
CA LEU A 50 7.54 6.46 -2.84
C LEU A 50 7.50 4.97 -2.54
N ALA A 51 6.37 4.48 -2.07
CA ALA A 51 6.06 3.06 -2.02
C ALA A 51 5.48 2.61 -3.36
N ALA A 52 5.93 1.48 -3.87
CA ALA A 52 5.40 0.86 -5.08
C ALA A 52 5.23 -0.65 -4.86
N GLN A 53 4.00 -1.12 -5.05
CA GLN A 53 3.62 -2.51 -4.89
C GLN A 53 3.72 -3.22 -6.23
N GLY A 54 4.58 -4.23 -6.32
CA GLY A 54 4.68 -5.15 -7.45
C GLY A 54 3.51 -6.13 -7.48
N GLY A 55 3.24 -6.67 -8.67
CA GLY A 55 2.26 -7.74 -8.89
C GLY A 55 2.83 -9.14 -8.58
N PRO A 56 2.23 -10.20 -9.14
CA PRO A 56 2.76 -11.57 -9.02
C PRO A 56 4.15 -11.70 -9.69
N PRO A 57 4.93 -12.74 -9.33
CA PRO A 57 4.60 -13.80 -8.38
C PRO A 57 4.93 -13.48 -6.91
N ASP A 58 5.76 -12.47 -6.66
CA ASP A 58 6.35 -12.24 -5.33
C ASP A 58 5.67 -11.12 -4.51
N TRP A 59 4.80 -10.33 -5.15
CA TRP A 59 4.08 -9.21 -4.55
C TRP A 59 5.02 -8.28 -3.78
N THR A 60 6.17 -7.98 -4.39
CA THR A 60 7.21 -7.18 -3.76
C THR A 60 6.77 -5.74 -3.55
N LEU A 61 6.77 -5.27 -2.30
CA LEU A 61 6.67 -3.87 -1.95
C LEU A 61 8.07 -3.23 -1.93
N VAL A 62 8.27 -2.18 -2.73
CA VAL A 62 9.52 -1.43 -2.83
C VAL A 62 9.33 -0.03 -2.31
N LEU A 63 10.22 0.42 -1.42
CA LEU A 63 10.32 1.83 -1.03
C LEU A 63 11.49 2.48 -1.76
N PHE A 64 11.25 3.61 -2.40
CA PHE A 64 12.26 4.43 -3.06
C PHE A 64 12.50 5.71 -2.28
N LEU A 65 13.77 6.11 -2.14
CA LEU A 65 14.14 7.47 -1.77
C LEU A 65 14.17 8.34 -3.02
N LEU A 66 13.29 9.33 -3.09
CA LEU A 66 13.12 10.16 -4.29
C LEU A 66 14.30 11.09 -4.53
N GLU A 67 14.90 11.65 -3.49
CA GLU A 67 16.08 12.51 -3.61
C GLU A 67 17.21 11.79 -4.37
N LYS A 68 17.50 10.55 -3.96
CA LYS A 68 18.59 9.71 -4.48
C LYS A 68 18.20 8.89 -5.71
N GLY A 69 16.91 8.73 -5.98
CA GLY A 69 16.39 7.88 -7.05
C GLY A 69 16.77 6.40 -6.88
N LYS A 70 16.82 5.91 -5.63
CA LYS A 70 17.29 4.55 -5.32
C LYS A 70 16.31 3.78 -4.46
N VAL A 71 16.34 2.46 -4.59
CA VAL A 71 15.70 1.53 -3.66
C VAL A 71 16.25 1.74 -2.25
N PHE A 72 15.35 1.84 -1.30
CA PHE A 72 15.64 2.04 0.12
C PHE A 72 15.31 0.81 0.95
N SER A 73 14.15 0.18 0.68
CA SER A 73 13.70 -1.04 1.34
C SER A 73 12.92 -1.90 0.35
N VAL A 74 12.96 -3.22 0.55
CA VAL A 74 12.25 -4.21 -0.25
C VAL A 74 11.62 -5.22 0.72
N LEU A 75 10.34 -5.51 0.52
CA LEU A 75 9.60 -6.54 1.27
C LEU A 75 8.85 -7.43 0.29
N ARG A 76 9.16 -8.72 0.28
CA ARG A 76 8.40 -9.72 -0.47
C ARG A 76 7.23 -10.21 0.37
N LEU A 77 6.02 -10.18 -0.18
CA LEU A 77 4.83 -10.63 0.53
C LEU A 77 4.47 -12.09 0.25
N SER A 78 5.20 -12.74 -0.67
CA SER A 78 5.02 -14.13 -1.13
C SER A 78 4.81 -15.17 -0.04
N ASP A 79 5.39 -14.97 1.14
CA ASP A 79 5.29 -15.92 2.26
C ASP A 79 3.97 -15.81 3.03
N THR A 80 3.11 -14.86 2.66
CA THR A 80 1.79 -14.69 3.28
C THR A 80 0.86 -15.81 2.82
N PRO A 81 0.38 -16.68 3.72
CA PRO A 81 -0.47 -17.81 3.32
C PRO A 81 -1.76 -17.34 2.65
N GLY A 82 -2.06 -17.89 1.47
CA GLY A 82 -3.27 -17.54 0.73
C GLY A 82 -3.31 -16.11 0.19
N LEU A 83 -2.15 -15.45 0.08
CA LEU A 83 -2.00 -14.14 -0.53
C LEU A 83 -2.64 -14.10 -1.92
N GLY A 84 -3.67 -13.27 -2.07
CA GLY A 84 -4.22 -12.91 -3.37
C GLY A 84 -3.76 -11.53 -3.83
N PRO A 85 -4.37 -11.01 -4.91
CA PRO A 85 -4.08 -9.68 -5.43
C PRO A 85 -4.11 -8.55 -4.41
N VAL A 86 -3.03 -7.77 -4.36
CA VAL A 86 -2.98 -6.50 -3.62
C VAL A 86 -3.79 -5.45 -4.39
N ALA A 87 -4.74 -4.81 -3.71
CA ALA A 87 -5.64 -3.81 -4.30
C ALA A 87 -5.11 -2.38 -4.09
N SER A 88 -4.58 -2.06 -2.91
CA SER A 88 -4.05 -0.72 -2.64
C SER A 88 -3.01 -0.69 -1.53
N ILE A 89 -2.23 0.39 -1.52
CA ILE A 89 -1.30 0.74 -0.45
C ILE A 89 -1.55 2.19 -0.02
N LEU A 90 -1.32 2.50 1.25
CA LEU A 90 -1.52 3.85 1.78
C LEU A 90 -0.50 4.15 2.88
N TYR A 91 0.13 5.32 2.82
CA TYR A 91 0.97 5.81 3.92
C TYR A 91 0.11 6.32 5.07
N HIS A 92 0.62 6.18 6.29
CA HIS A 92 0.09 6.91 7.43
C HIS A 92 0.23 8.42 7.20
N PRO A 93 -0.78 9.25 7.54
CA PRO A 93 -0.78 10.68 7.23
C PRO A 93 0.32 11.48 7.91
N GLU A 94 0.84 11.02 9.06
CA GLU A 94 1.85 11.76 9.84
C GLU A 94 3.15 10.97 10.12
N ASP A 95 3.20 9.69 9.75
CA ASP A 95 4.35 8.81 10.03
C ASP A 95 4.84 8.22 8.72
N ASN A 96 5.92 8.79 8.17
CA ASN A 96 6.53 8.35 6.91
C ASN A 96 7.07 6.90 6.99
N GLY A 97 7.17 6.31 8.19
CA GLY A 97 7.60 4.94 8.39
C GLY A 97 6.44 3.93 8.38
N VAL A 98 5.18 4.35 8.38
CA VAL A 98 4.02 3.45 8.48
C VAL A 98 3.25 3.37 7.16
N LEU A 99 2.94 2.15 6.75
CA LEU A 99 2.28 1.80 5.50
C LEU A 99 1.22 0.73 5.73
N SER A 100 0.05 0.87 5.12
CA SER A 100 -0.96 -0.16 5.06
C SER A 100 -1.04 -0.76 3.66
N VAL A 101 -1.22 -2.08 3.58
CA VAL A 101 -1.37 -2.86 2.35
C VAL A 101 -2.65 -3.67 2.46
N VAL A 102 -3.55 -3.52 1.48
CA VAL A 102 -4.83 -4.24 1.46
C VAL A 102 -5.08 -4.91 0.12
N GLY A 103 -5.78 -6.03 0.14
CA GLY A 103 -6.12 -6.82 -1.04
C GLY A 103 -6.89 -8.09 -0.69
N GLU A 104 -6.86 -9.06 -1.59
CA GLU A 104 -7.49 -10.36 -1.37
C GLU A 104 -6.77 -11.13 -0.26
N LYS A 105 -7.46 -11.32 0.87
CA LYS A 105 -6.92 -11.93 2.11
C LYS A 105 -5.67 -11.22 2.65
N VAL A 106 -5.51 -9.95 2.30
CA VAL A 106 -4.38 -9.12 2.73
C VAL A 106 -4.91 -7.91 3.46
N LEU A 107 -4.50 -7.79 4.71
CA LEU A 107 -4.52 -6.55 5.47
C LEU A 107 -3.23 -6.57 6.31
N LYS A 108 -2.25 -5.77 5.92
CA LYS A 108 -0.99 -5.65 6.63
C LYS A 108 -0.76 -4.19 6.98
N LEU A 109 -0.38 -3.96 8.23
CA LEU A 109 0.21 -2.72 8.68
C LEU A 109 1.70 -2.95 8.83
N LEU A 110 2.49 -2.12 8.17
CA LEU A 110 3.93 -2.24 8.06
C LEU A 110 4.57 -1.02 8.70
N LYS A 111 5.64 -1.25 9.47
CA LYS A 111 6.49 -0.22 10.02
C LYS A 111 7.92 -0.40 9.53
N LEU A 112 8.47 0.67 8.97
CA LEU A 112 9.84 0.79 8.54
C LEU A 112 10.72 1.07 9.75
N ASN A 113 11.62 0.13 10.03
CA ASN A 113 12.67 0.30 11.03
C ASN A 113 14.02 0.23 10.32
N ASP A 114 14.73 1.36 10.31
CA ASP A 114 15.92 1.62 9.49
C ASP A 114 15.66 1.39 7.99
N LYS A 115 15.90 0.17 7.51
CA LYS A 115 15.73 -0.24 6.10
C LYS A 115 14.85 -1.48 5.95
N LEU A 116 14.24 -1.95 7.03
CA LEU A 116 13.43 -3.16 7.05
C LEU A 116 11.98 -2.80 7.35
N LEU A 117 11.10 -3.19 6.43
CA LEU A 117 9.66 -3.20 6.67
C LEU A 117 9.29 -4.44 7.47
N LYS A 118 8.58 -4.25 8.58
CA LYS A 118 8.05 -5.34 9.40
C LYS A 118 6.57 -5.11 9.67
N THR A 119 5.82 -6.20 9.77
CA THR A 119 4.43 -6.11 10.23
C THR A 119 4.39 -5.58 11.67
N TRP A 120 3.48 -4.66 11.94
CA TRP A 120 3.16 -4.12 13.26
C TRP A 120 1.64 -3.96 13.35
N GLY A 121 1.04 -4.18 14.52
CA GLY A 121 -0.42 -4.13 14.69
C GLY A 121 -1.12 -5.42 14.28
N TYR A 122 -2.35 -5.32 13.79
CA TYR A 122 -3.27 -6.43 13.52
C TYR A 122 -2.66 -7.56 12.67
N GLN A 123 -2.69 -8.78 13.23
CA GLN A 123 -2.25 -10.02 12.56
C GLN A 123 -3.29 -11.14 12.65
N GLY A 124 -4.55 -10.81 12.95
CA GLY A 124 -5.61 -11.78 13.26
C GLY A 124 -6.04 -12.70 12.11
N GLY A 125 -5.37 -12.65 10.95
CA GLY A 125 -5.75 -13.39 9.75
C GLY A 125 -7.00 -12.77 9.12
N HIS A 126 -6.82 -12.05 8.02
CA HIS A 126 -7.95 -11.46 7.30
C HIS A 126 -8.42 -12.42 6.21
N ASN A 127 -9.62 -12.98 6.37
CA ASN A 127 -10.19 -13.94 5.41
C ASN A 127 -11.10 -13.31 4.35
N HIS A 128 -11.39 -12.01 4.47
CA HIS A 128 -12.18 -11.27 3.49
C HIS A 128 -11.27 -10.57 2.48
N ASN A 129 -11.84 -10.06 1.39
CA ASN A 129 -11.07 -9.25 0.46
C ASN A 129 -11.23 -7.78 0.86
N ALA A 130 -10.12 -7.08 0.98
CA ALA A 130 -10.12 -5.65 1.26
C ALA A 130 -9.83 -4.88 -0.03
N HIS A 131 -10.77 -4.02 -0.44
CA HIS A 131 -10.69 -3.32 -1.73
C HIS A 131 -10.30 -1.85 -1.59
N SER A 132 -10.63 -1.24 -0.45
CA SER A 132 -10.43 0.18 -0.22
C SER A 132 -9.98 0.43 1.21
N GLN A 133 -9.25 1.52 1.40
CA GLN A 133 -8.76 1.93 2.71
C GLN A 133 -8.60 3.45 2.75
N VAL A 134 -8.77 4.02 3.93
CA VAL A 134 -8.54 5.45 4.19
C VAL A 134 -8.17 5.67 5.65
N TRP A 135 -7.21 6.54 5.91
CA TRP A 135 -6.98 7.08 7.24
C TRP A 135 -8.02 8.17 7.53
N ALA A 136 -8.87 7.96 8.53
CA ALA A 136 -9.85 8.95 8.97
C ALA A 136 -9.16 10.08 9.76
N ASP A 137 -8.10 9.73 10.49
CA ASP A 137 -7.21 10.61 11.22
C ASP A 137 -5.83 9.93 11.43
N GLN A 138 -4.99 10.49 12.29
CA GLN A 138 -3.65 9.96 12.62
C GLN A 138 -3.65 8.70 13.50
N HIS A 139 -4.81 8.18 13.87
CA HIS A 139 -4.95 7.01 14.74
C HIS A 139 -5.80 5.92 14.11
N THR A 140 -6.70 6.30 13.19
CA THR A 140 -7.80 5.46 12.71
C THR A 140 -7.69 5.15 11.23
N LEU A 141 -7.50 3.87 10.90
CA LEU A 141 -7.59 3.35 9.54
C LEU A 141 -8.94 2.62 9.35
N LEU A 142 -9.66 3.01 8.31
CA LEU A 142 -10.88 2.35 7.85
C LEU A 142 -10.56 1.50 6.63
N VAL A 143 -11.04 0.26 6.60
CA VAL A 143 -10.83 -0.68 5.50
C VAL A 143 -12.17 -1.25 5.05
N GLY A 144 -12.52 -1.05 3.78
CA GLY A 144 -13.74 -1.59 3.19
C GLY A 144 -13.53 -3.00 2.63
N THR A 145 -14.43 -3.91 2.99
CA THR A 145 -14.39 -5.32 2.60
C THR A 145 -15.39 -5.67 1.50
N ASP A 146 -15.20 -6.81 0.84
CA ASP A 146 -16.12 -7.39 -0.15
C ASP A 146 -17.44 -7.90 0.44
N VAL A 147 -17.50 -8.12 1.76
CA VAL A 147 -18.70 -8.55 2.48
C VAL A 147 -19.58 -7.41 2.98
N GLY A 148 -19.31 -6.17 2.53
CA GLY A 148 -20.11 -5.00 2.89
C GLY A 148 -19.88 -4.53 4.32
N SER A 149 -18.68 -4.73 4.85
CA SER A 149 -18.28 -4.21 6.15
C SER A 149 -17.11 -3.24 6.05
N ILE A 150 -17.00 -2.38 7.07
CA ILE A 150 -15.85 -1.50 7.28
C ILE A 150 -15.14 -1.98 8.53
N LEU A 151 -13.89 -2.39 8.39
CA LEU A 151 -13.01 -2.64 9.53
C LEU A 151 -12.50 -1.29 10.03
N LEU A 152 -12.58 -1.10 11.35
CA LEU A 152 -12.04 0.07 12.03
C LEU A 152 -10.83 -0.38 12.85
N LEU A 153 -9.66 0.10 12.45
CA LEU A 153 -8.40 -0.13 13.14
C LEU A 153 -7.97 1.17 13.83
N GLU A 154 -7.71 1.12 15.13
CA GLU A 154 -7.14 2.24 15.88
C GLU A 154 -5.77 1.84 16.42
N GLU A 155 -4.78 2.71 16.26
CA GLU A 155 -3.40 2.46 16.74
C GLU A 155 -2.84 1.13 16.21
N GLY A 156 -3.27 0.77 15.01
CA GLY A 156 -2.90 -0.46 14.32
C GLY A 156 -3.64 -1.72 14.78
N GLU A 157 -4.54 -1.64 15.75
CA GLU A 157 -5.31 -2.79 16.24
C GLU A 157 -6.75 -2.76 15.73
N LEU A 158 -7.29 -3.91 15.34
CA LEU A 158 -8.70 -4.04 14.96
C LEU A 158 -9.57 -3.78 16.19
N ARG A 159 -10.35 -2.71 16.16
CA ARG A 159 -11.31 -2.37 17.22
C ARG A 159 -12.66 -3.01 16.99
N THR A 160 -13.17 -2.88 15.77
CA THR A 160 -14.51 -3.35 15.43
C THR A 160 -14.69 -3.51 13.92
N GLU A 161 -15.76 -4.23 13.56
CA GLU A 161 -16.27 -4.37 12.21
C GLU A 161 -17.66 -3.74 12.15
N ILE A 162 -17.81 -2.70 11.33
CA ILE A 162 -19.06 -2.00 11.11
C ILE A 162 -19.74 -2.63 9.88
N LYS A 163 -20.87 -3.29 10.09
CA LYS A 163 -21.68 -3.79 8.98
C LYS A 163 -22.42 -2.63 8.33
N VAL A 164 -22.19 -2.42 7.05
CA VAL A 164 -22.93 -1.44 6.27
C VAL A 164 -24.24 -2.10 5.83
N SER A 165 -25.25 -2.07 6.69
CA SER A 165 -26.58 -2.53 6.29
C SER A 165 -27.15 -1.55 5.26
N HIS A 166 -27.74 -2.09 4.19
CA HIS A 166 -28.69 -1.29 3.42
C HIS A 166 -29.89 -1.03 4.33
N PRO A 167 -30.34 0.23 4.54
CA PRO A 167 -31.66 0.45 5.10
C PRO A 167 -32.65 -0.22 4.15
N HIS A 168 -33.45 -1.16 4.68
CA HIS A 168 -34.58 -1.70 3.93
C HIS A 168 -35.48 -0.54 3.52
N ILE A 169 -35.38 -0.12 2.26
CA ILE A 169 -36.47 0.60 1.60
C ILE A 169 -37.45 -0.50 1.22
N GLY A 170 -38.34 -0.83 2.17
CA GLY A 170 -39.49 -1.69 1.91
C GLY A 170 -40.43 -1.05 0.88
N PRO A 171 -41.28 -1.86 0.23
CA PRO A 171 -42.11 -1.45 -0.90
C PRO A 171 -43.08 -0.30 -0.58
#